data_AF-A0A7W3J394-F1
#
_entry.id   AF-A0A7W3J394-F1
#
_cell.length_a   1.000
_cell.length_b   1.000
_cell.length_c   1.000
_cell.angle_alpha   90.00
_cell.angle_beta   90.00
_cell.angle_gamma   90.00
#
_symmetry.space_group_name_H-M   'P 1'
#
loop_
_entity.id
_entity.type
_entity.pdbx_description
1 polymer ?
#
loop_
_entity_poly.entity_id
_entity_poly.type
_entity_poly.pdbx_seq_one_letter_code
_entity_poly.pdbx_strand_id
1 'polypeptide(L)'
;MADYYTAHTGHGPSDSEDRRLGGPGERLDPAAPDYGAIIADETADIPFPTAHARQFAVQDQVHDARFATPGSERVAVGAIRAWIADAAVCAWANQWAAATRDRNEDARVEAIRVLLQAPNWPAVTAIDPHPYSRIETMDSVDAQGDTSSQQVQEESQFYYLAELGKAAHGTDLDALAEVLAANNGYCRAELVPDLPRANPMYRGAAR
;
A
#
# COMPACT_ATOMS: atom_id res chain seq x y z
N MET A 1 23.63 26.75 17.15
CA MET A 1 22.30 26.10 16.99
C MET A 1 22.60 24.75 16.38
N ALA A 2 22.16 23.66 17.01
CA ALA A 2 22.21 22.36 16.34
C ALA A 2 21.07 22.40 15.32
N ASP A 3 21.40 22.31 14.03
CA ASP A 3 20.37 22.11 13.00
C ASP A 3 19.66 20.79 13.35
N TYR A 4 18.37 20.89 13.70
CA TYR A 4 17.55 19.72 13.96
C TYR A 4 17.42 18.97 12.64
N TYR A 5 18.14 17.86 12.54
CA TYR A 5 18.02 16.92 11.43
C TYR A 5 16.61 16.33 11.46
N THR A 6 15.82 16.68 10.44
CA THR A 6 14.40 16.31 10.27
C THR A 6 14.26 15.47 9.00
N ALA A 7 13.24 14.61 8.94
CA ALA A 7 12.97 13.79 7.77
C ALA A 7 12.55 14.63 6.56
N HIS A 8 12.00 15.83 6.77
CA HIS A 8 11.75 16.75 5.67
C HIS A 8 13.07 17.22 5.05
N THR A 9 13.26 16.93 3.76
CA THR A 9 14.42 17.35 2.97
C THR A 9 14.16 18.61 2.13
N GLY A 10 12.89 19.01 1.97
CA GLY A 10 12.45 20.08 1.07
C GLY A 10 12.56 19.75 -0.41
N HIS A 11 12.89 18.51 -0.78
CA HIS A 11 13.08 18.08 -2.17
C HIS A 11 11.89 17.29 -2.68
N GLY A 12 11.24 17.78 -3.74
CA GLY A 12 10.23 17.02 -4.47
C GLY A 12 10.84 16.01 -5.45
N PRO A 13 10.02 15.46 -6.37
CA PRO A 13 10.51 14.54 -7.39
C PRO A 13 11.53 15.20 -8.31
N SER A 14 12.56 14.46 -8.71
CA SER A 14 13.64 14.98 -9.58
C SER A 14 13.24 15.07 -11.04
N ASP A 15 12.34 14.20 -11.49
CA ASP A 15 11.87 14.08 -12.86
C ASP A 15 10.50 13.38 -12.92
N SER A 16 9.98 13.14 -14.14
CA SER A 16 8.70 12.49 -14.35
C SER A 16 8.70 11.01 -13.99
N GLU A 17 9.83 10.32 -14.17
CA GLU A 17 9.95 8.89 -13.89
C GLU A 17 9.95 8.65 -12.37
N ASP A 18 10.65 9.50 -11.64
CA ASP A 18 10.63 9.51 -10.19
C ASP A 18 9.21 9.76 -9.63
N ARG A 19 8.47 10.71 -10.22
CA ARG A 19 7.06 10.93 -9.86
C ARG A 19 6.20 9.71 -10.19
N ARG A 20 6.45 9.04 -11.33
CA ARG A 20 5.70 7.84 -11.75
C ARG A 20 5.92 6.69 -10.79
N LEU A 21 7.15 6.47 -10.33
CA LEU A 21 7.52 5.35 -9.46
C LEU A 21 7.24 5.62 -7.97
N GLY A 22 7.50 6.84 -7.50
CA GLY A 22 7.41 7.22 -6.08
C GLY A 22 6.16 8.01 -5.72
N GLY A 23 5.37 8.43 -6.70
CA GLY A 23 4.21 9.29 -6.48
C GLY A 23 4.52 10.77 -6.31
N PRO A 24 3.49 11.58 -6.00
CA PRO A 24 3.66 12.98 -5.68
C PRO A 24 4.22 13.18 -4.26
N GLY A 25 4.70 14.39 -4.01
CA GLY A 25 5.13 14.83 -2.68
C GLY A 25 6.63 14.93 -2.51
N GLU A 26 7.03 15.28 -1.29
CA GLU A 26 8.42 15.41 -0.91
C GLU A 26 9.11 14.05 -0.82
N ARG A 27 10.44 14.04 -0.95
CA ARG A 27 11.29 12.92 -0.59
C ARG A 27 11.75 13.08 0.86
N LEU A 28 11.36 12.16 1.72
CA LEU A 28 11.77 12.14 3.12
C LEU A 28 13.10 11.43 3.30
N ASP A 29 13.86 11.83 4.31
CA ASP A 29 15.04 11.12 4.78
C ASP A 29 14.61 10.08 5.86
N PRO A 30 14.63 8.78 5.54
CA PRO A 30 14.17 7.74 6.45
C PRO A 30 15.08 7.53 7.68
N ALA A 31 16.31 8.06 7.66
CA ALA A 31 17.23 7.95 8.79
C ALA A 31 17.02 9.05 9.86
N ALA A 32 16.13 10.01 9.61
CA ALA A 32 15.85 11.09 10.53
C ALA A 32 15.08 10.63 11.79
N PRO A 33 15.39 11.19 12.97
CA PRO A 33 14.79 10.75 14.24
C PRO A 33 13.27 11.01 14.34
N ASP A 34 12.74 11.94 13.56
CA ASP A 34 11.33 12.29 13.49
C ASP A 34 10.59 11.59 12.33
N TYR A 35 11.24 10.71 11.56
CA TYR A 35 10.66 10.04 10.39
C TYR A 35 9.32 9.35 10.71
N GLY A 36 9.23 8.61 11.82
CA GLY A 36 7.99 7.96 12.23
C GLY A 36 6.85 8.92 12.56
N ALA A 37 7.16 10.10 13.11
CA ALA A 37 6.14 11.13 13.39
C ALA A 37 5.64 11.76 12.09
N ILE A 38 6.55 12.07 11.17
CA ILE A 38 6.20 12.62 9.85
C ILE A 38 5.35 11.63 9.05
N ILE A 39 5.70 10.33 9.02
CA ILE A 39 4.85 9.31 8.37
C ILE A 39 3.46 9.28 8.99
N ALA A 40 3.35 9.33 10.33
CA ALA A 40 2.06 9.28 11.01
C ALA A 40 1.17 10.48 10.62
N ASP A 41 1.76 11.67 10.52
CA ASP A 41 1.05 12.90 10.11
C ASP A 41 0.67 12.85 8.62
N GLU A 42 1.62 12.50 7.75
CA GLU A 42 1.43 12.39 6.30
C GLU A 42 0.46 11.27 5.90
N THR A 43 0.01 10.41 6.82
CA THR A 43 -0.91 9.31 6.54
C THR A 43 -2.14 9.31 7.44
N ALA A 44 -2.37 10.41 8.18
CA ALA A 44 -3.46 10.53 9.14
C ALA A 44 -4.86 10.35 8.52
N ASP A 45 -5.02 10.68 7.24
CA ASP A 45 -6.28 10.55 6.48
C ASP A 45 -6.63 9.11 6.07
N ILE A 46 -5.65 8.20 6.05
CA ILE A 46 -5.88 6.81 5.63
C ILE A 46 -6.69 6.08 6.71
N PRO A 47 -7.86 5.49 6.40
CA PRO A 47 -8.72 4.90 7.42
C PRO A 47 -8.21 3.52 7.87
N PHE A 48 -8.07 3.31 9.17
CA PHE A 48 -7.75 2.01 9.78
C PHE A 48 -8.91 1.53 10.68
N PRO A 49 -9.13 0.21 10.82
CA PRO A 49 -10.17 -0.32 11.70
C PRO A 49 -9.84 -0.09 13.19
N THR A 50 -8.56 0.05 13.55
CA THR A 50 -8.12 0.33 14.92
C THR A 50 -6.89 1.23 14.95
N ALA A 51 -6.70 1.96 16.05
CA ALA A 51 -5.48 2.74 16.29
C ALA A 51 -4.22 1.87 16.37
N HIS A 52 -4.35 0.64 16.89
CA HIS A 52 -3.26 -0.32 16.97
C HIS A 52 -2.76 -0.72 15.57
N ALA A 53 -3.66 -1.05 14.63
CA ALA A 53 -3.29 -1.40 13.26
C ALA A 53 -2.59 -0.24 12.54
N ARG A 54 -3.07 1.00 12.74
CA ARG A 54 -2.39 2.20 12.23
C ARG A 54 -0.98 2.33 12.80
N GLN A 55 -0.84 2.24 14.12
CA GLN A 55 0.46 2.36 14.78
C GLN A 55 1.44 1.29 14.27
N PHE A 56 0.98 0.05 14.14
CA PHE A 56 1.79 -1.02 13.58
C PHE A 56 2.26 -0.70 12.15
N ALA A 57 1.35 -0.26 11.27
CA ALA A 57 1.70 0.08 9.89
C ALA A 57 2.79 1.17 9.81
N VAL A 58 2.69 2.22 10.63
CA VAL A 58 3.73 3.26 10.73
C VAL A 58 5.05 2.70 11.25
N GLN A 59 5.01 1.88 12.31
CA GLN A 59 6.21 1.30 12.89
C GLN A 59 6.89 0.29 11.97
N ASP A 60 6.16 -0.42 11.11
CA ASP A 60 6.73 -1.32 10.09
C ASP A 60 7.60 -0.52 9.11
N GLN A 61 7.14 0.68 8.69
CA GLN A 61 7.93 1.55 7.82
C GLN A 61 9.20 2.07 8.50
N VAL A 62 9.10 2.47 9.77
CA VAL A 62 10.26 2.89 10.57
C VAL A 62 11.23 1.72 10.76
N HIS A 63 10.70 0.51 10.96
CA HIS A 63 11.51 -0.69 11.09
C HIS A 63 12.24 -0.99 9.79
N ASP A 64 11.58 -0.97 8.64
CA ASP A 64 12.19 -1.21 7.33
C ASP A 64 13.30 -0.16 7.03
N ALA A 65 13.11 1.07 7.49
CA ALA A 65 14.08 2.16 7.40
C ALA A 65 15.26 2.10 8.40
N ARG A 66 15.29 1.17 9.36
CA ARG A 66 16.23 1.20 10.50
C ARG A 66 17.73 1.18 10.17
N PHE A 67 18.08 0.81 8.95
CA PHE A 67 19.47 0.77 8.47
C PHE A 67 19.80 1.87 7.45
N ALA A 68 18.85 2.78 7.21
CA ALA A 68 19.07 3.92 6.33
C ALA A 68 20.23 4.77 6.84
N THR A 69 21.08 5.22 5.91
CA THR A 69 22.17 6.14 6.23
C THR A 69 21.72 7.59 6.00
N PRO A 70 21.96 8.51 6.95
CA PRO A 70 21.56 9.91 6.82
C PRO A 70 22.00 10.55 5.50
N GLY A 71 21.05 11.14 4.78
CA GLY A 71 21.27 11.84 3.52
C GLY A 71 21.61 10.97 2.31
N SER A 72 21.77 9.65 2.45
CA SER A 72 22.06 8.75 1.32
C SER A 72 20.82 8.15 0.67
N GLU A 73 19.76 7.99 1.46
CA GLU A 73 18.50 7.38 1.02
C GLU A 73 17.37 8.39 1.11
N ARG A 74 16.40 8.26 0.21
CA ARG A 74 15.24 9.13 0.13
C ARG A 74 14.03 8.33 -0.30
N VAL A 75 12.91 8.54 0.38
CA VAL A 75 11.64 7.85 0.08
C VAL A 75 10.57 8.90 -0.20
N ALA A 76 9.88 8.78 -1.32
CA ALA A 76 8.81 9.70 -1.67
C ALA A 76 7.60 9.54 -0.74
N VAL A 77 6.99 10.66 -0.33
CA VAL A 77 5.76 10.68 0.48
C VAL A 77 4.64 9.89 -0.19
N GLY A 78 4.51 9.99 -1.52
CA GLY A 78 3.55 9.20 -2.29
C GLY A 78 3.69 7.69 -2.06
N ALA A 79 4.91 7.16 -2.16
CA ALA A 79 5.20 5.74 -1.94
C ALA A 79 4.83 5.31 -0.51
N ILE A 80 5.22 6.11 0.49
CA ILE A 80 4.87 5.85 1.90
C ILE A 80 3.36 5.81 2.09
N ARG A 81 2.64 6.79 1.54
CA ARG A 81 1.17 6.83 1.60
C ARG A 81 0.54 5.60 0.96
N ALA A 82 1.07 5.14 -0.17
CA ALA A 82 0.60 3.92 -0.82
C ALA A 82 0.84 2.66 0.02
N TRP A 83 2.03 2.50 0.59
CA TRP A 83 2.36 1.36 1.45
C TRP A 83 1.50 1.32 2.71
N ILE A 84 1.24 2.47 3.34
CA ILE A 84 0.33 2.56 4.48
C ILE A 84 -1.13 2.30 4.05
N ALA A 85 -1.54 2.69 2.85
CA ALA A 85 -2.86 2.34 2.30
C ALA A 85 -2.99 0.82 2.08
N ASP A 86 -1.97 0.16 1.51
CA ASP A 86 -1.93 -1.30 1.38
C ASP A 86 -2.02 -2.00 2.74
N ALA A 87 -1.30 -1.52 3.75
CA ALA A 87 -1.39 -2.02 5.13
C ALA A 87 -2.80 -1.83 5.73
N ALA A 88 -3.44 -0.69 5.47
CA ALA A 88 -4.82 -0.43 5.90
C ALA A 88 -5.82 -1.38 5.25
N VAL A 89 -5.65 -1.68 3.95
CA VAL A 89 -6.44 -2.69 3.23
C VAL A 89 -6.31 -4.06 3.89
N CYS A 90 -5.10 -4.49 4.22
CA CYS A 90 -4.86 -5.74 4.96
C CYS A 90 -5.58 -5.75 6.33
N ALA A 91 -5.52 -4.65 7.08
CA ALA A 91 -6.20 -4.55 8.38
C ALA A 91 -7.73 -4.62 8.25
N TRP A 92 -8.32 -3.95 7.25
CA TRP A 92 -9.77 -4.02 7.00
C TRP A 92 -10.21 -5.39 6.50
N ALA A 93 -9.40 -6.06 5.67
CA ALA A 93 -9.62 -7.45 5.31
C ALA A 93 -9.61 -8.39 6.53
N ASN A 94 -8.70 -8.16 7.49
CA ASN A 94 -8.71 -8.91 8.73
C ASN A 94 -9.97 -8.65 9.58
N GLN A 95 -10.41 -7.38 9.67
CA GLN A 95 -11.66 -7.03 10.34
C GLN A 95 -12.85 -7.75 9.70
N TRP A 96 -12.89 -7.83 8.37
CA TRP A 96 -13.89 -8.61 7.63
C TRP A 96 -13.82 -10.11 7.98
N ALA A 97 -12.63 -10.69 8.05
CA ALA A 97 -12.45 -12.11 8.37
C ALA A 97 -12.89 -12.44 9.80
N ALA A 98 -12.50 -11.62 10.77
CA ALA A 98 -12.96 -11.73 12.15
C ALA A 98 -14.49 -11.65 12.23
N ALA A 99 -15.10 -10.62 11.64
CA ALA A 99 -16.54 -10.43 11.61
C ALA A 99 -17.29 -11.60 10.94
N THR A 100 -16.72 -12.18 9.88
CA THR A 100 -17.28 -13.34 9.18
C THR A 100 -17.32 -14.58 10.07
N ARG A 101 -16.23 -14.89 10.78
CA ARG A 101 -16.18 -16.03 11.71
C ARG A 101 -17.13 -15.85 12.89
N ASP A 102 -17.20 -14.64 13.42
CA ASP A 102 -18.04 -14.30 14.57
C ASP A 102 -19.51 -14.09 14.20
N ARG A 103 -19.85 -14.16 12.90
CA ARG A 103 -21.18 -13.87 12.34
C ARG A 103 -21.69 -12.48 12.73
N ASN A 104 -20.77 -11.52 12.84
CA ASN A 104 -21.07 -10.12 13.10
C ASN A 104 -21.33 -9.41 11.76
N GLU A 105 -22.59 -9.42 11.34
CA GLU A 105 -23.00 -8.86 10.04
C GLU A 105 -22.72 -7.36 9.93
N ASP A 106 -22.97 -6.57 10.98
CA ASP A 106 -22.74 -5.12 10.95
C ASP A 106 -21.26 -4.79 10.74
N ALA A 107 -20.36 -5.47 11.48
CA ALA A 107 -18.93 -5.28 11.32
C ALA A 107 -18.42 -5.78 9.95
N ARG A 108 -19.00 -6.87 9.41
CA ARG A 108 -18.65 -7.37 8.07
C ARG A 108 -19.06 -6.38 6.99
N VAL A 109 -20.29 -5.84 7.07
CA VAL A 109 -20.80 -4.82 6.13
C VAL A 109 -19.95 -3.56 6.18
N GLU A 110 -19.55 -3.11 7.37
CA GLU A 110 -18.67 -1.96 7.51
C GLU A 110 -17.30 -2.19 6.85
N ALA A 111 -16.68 -3.36 7.09
CA ALA A 111 -15.40 -3.69 6.46
C ALA A 111 -15.50 -3.75 4.93
N ILE A 112 -16.55 -4.37 4.39
CA ILE A 112 -16.82 -4.40 2.94
C ILE A 112 -16.97 -2.97 2.40
N ARG A 113 -17.76 -2.13 3.07
CA ARG A 113 -18.00 -0.74 2.66
C ARG A 113 -16.69 0.03 2.55
N VAL A 114 -15.80 -0.10 3.54
CA VAL A 114 -14.50 0.59 3.53
C VAL A 114 -13.57 0.05 2.46
N LEU A 115 -13.48 -1.28 2.29
CA LEU A 115 -12.68 -1.90 1.22
C LEU A 115 -13.13 -1.44 -0.18
N LEU A 116 -14.44 -1.36 -0.43
CA LEU A 116 -14.98 -0.86 -1.70
C LEU A 116 -14.71 0.62 -1.95
N GLN A 117 -14.39 1.40 -0.91
CA GLN A 117 -14.01 2.81 -1.02
C GLN A 117 -12.49 3.02 -1.13
N ALA A 118 -11.68 1.99 -0.88
CA ALA A 118 -10.21 2.09 -0.92
C ALA A 118 -9.66 2.67 -2.24
N PRO A 119 -10.20 2.30 -3.41
CA PRO A 119 -9.78 2.88 -4.70
C PRO A 119 -9.97 4.39 -4.82
N ASN A 120 -10.79 5.01 -3.96
CA ASN A 120 -11.04 6.44 -3.92
C ASN A 120 -10.25 7.16 -2.81
N TRP A 121 -9.41 6.45 -2.04
CA TRP A 121 -8.61 7.11 -1.02
C TRP A 121 -7.59 8.06 -1.66
N PRO A 122 -7.32 9.23 -1.07
CA PRO A 122 -6.32 10.14 -1.59
C PRO A 122 -4.93 9.50 -1.72
N ALA A 123 -4.56 8.60 -0.81
CA ALA A 123 -3.31 7.85 -0.88
C ALA A 123 -3.22 6.88 -2.08
N VAL A 124 -4.36 6.33 -2.53
CA VAL A 124 -4.42 5.42 -3.69
C VAL A 124 -4.44 6.24 -4.98
N THR A 125 -5.39 7.17 -5.09
CA THR A 125 -5.61 7.98 -6.31
C THR A 125 -4.44 8.91 -6.65
N ALA A 126 -3.59 9.25 -5.67
CA ALA A 126 -2.39 10.03 -5.90
C ALA A 126 -1.30 9.28 -6.69
N ILE A 127 -1.21 7.95 -6.52
CA ILE A 127 -0.26 7.09 -7.25
C ILE A 127 -0.90 6.50 -8.49
N ASP A 128 -2.16 6.12 -8.35
CA ASP A 128 -2.90 5.38 -9.34
C ASP A 128 -4.24 6.09 -9.55
N PRO A 129 -4.29 7.13 -10.41
CA PRO A 129 -5.51 7.88 -10.67
C PRO A 129 -6.63 7.00 -11.23
N HIS A 130 -6.27 5.84 -11.81
CA HIS A 130 -7.18 4.93 -12.49
C HIS A 130 -6.94 3.48 -12.02
N PRO A 131 -7.27 3.14 -10.75
CA PRO A 131 -6.89 1.87 -10.10
C PRO A 131 -7.62 0.63 -10.63
N TYR A 132 -8.24 0.74 -11.80
CA TYR A 132 -8.93 -0.31 -12.52
C TYR A 132 -8.59 -0.32 -14.03
N SER A 133 -7.81 0.65 -14.50
CA SER A 133 -7.47 0.80 -15.92
C SER A 133 -6.33 -0.15 -16.26
N ARG A 134 -6.60 -1.02 -17.22
CA ARG A 134 -5.67 -2.01 -17.77
C ARG A 134 -5.42 -1.60 -19.21
N ILE A 135 -4.15 -1.60 -19.61
CA ILE A 135 -3.65 -1.38 -20.97
C ILE A 135 -3.35 0.09 -21.26
N GLU A 136 -2.05 0.39 -21.27
CA GLU A 136 -1.52 1.56 -21.96
C GLU A 136 -0.88 1.13 -23.28
N THR A 137 -1.00 1.98 -24.30
CA THR A 137 -0.23 1.80 -25.53
C THR A 137 1.12 2.49 -25.33
N MET A 138 2.18 1.70 -25.25
CA MET A 138 3.54 2.20 -25.10
C MET A 138 4.29 2.08 -26.43
N ASP A 139 4.81 3.20 -26.91
CA ASP A 139 5.70 3.22 -28.07
C ASP A 139 7.12 2.88 -27.61
N SER A 140 7.72 1.86 -28.20
CA SER A 140 9.10 1.46 -27.98
C SER A 140 9.90 1.65 -29.26
N VAL A 141 11.08 2.27 -29.15
CA VAL A 141 12.01 2.42 -30.28
C VAL A 141 13.09 1.35 -30.13
N ASP A 142 13.25 0.50 -31.13
CA ASP A 142 14.28 -0.54 -31.11
C ASP A 142 15.68 0.03 -31.42
N ALA A 143 16.70 -0.84 -31.41
CA ALA A 143 18.08 -0.45 -31.66
C ALA A 143 18.32 0.06 -33.11
N GLN A 144 17.36 -0.16 -34.01
CA GLN A 144 17.40 0.25 -35.41
C GLN A 144 16.66 1.58 -35.63
N GLY A 145 15.96 2.09 -34.61
CA GLY A 145 15.19 3.33 -34.69
C GLY A 145 13.74 3.13 -35.12
N ASP A 146 13.28 1.88 -35.25
CA ASP A 146 11.90 1.57 -35.61
C ASP A 146 11.01 1.68 -34.36
N THR A 147 9.89 2.38 -34.49
CA THR A 147 8.90 2.54 -33.41
C THR A 147 7.86 1.42 -33.49
N SER A 148 7.69 0.67 -32.40
CA SER A 148 6.61 -0.31 -32.25
C SER A 148 5.72 0.04 -31.07
N SER A 149 4.41 0.16 -31.32
CA SER A 149 3.41 0.35 -30.28
C SER A 149 3.00 -1.00 -29.72
N GLN A 150 3.21 -1.21 -28.42
CA GLN A 150 2.74 -2.39 -27.71
C GLN A 150 1.70 -2.01 -26.68
N GLN A 151 0.64 -2.81 -26.58
CA GLN A 151 -0.26 -2.72 -25.44
C GLN A 151 0.42 -3.37 -24.24
N VAL A 152 0.90 -2.55 -23.32
CA VAL A 152 1.54 -3.01 -22.09
C VAL A 152 0.48 -3.00 -21.01
N GLN A 153 0.26 -4.16 -20.40
CA GLN A 153 -0.47 -4.26 -19.15
C GLN A 153 0.49 -3.79 -18.04
N GLU A 154 0.52 -2.48 -17.77
CA GLU A 154 1.03 -2.02 -16.47
C GLU A 154 -0.02 -2.39 -15.42
N GLU A 155 0.29 -3.38 -14.58
CA GLU A 155 -0.53 -3.70 -13.42
C GLU A 155 -0.39 -2.55 -12.43
N SER A 156 -1.42 -1.72 -12.35
CA SER A 156 -1.48 -0.62 -11.39
C SER A 156 -1.36 -1.17 -9.97
N GLN A 157 -0.61 -0.52 -9.07
CA GLN A 157 -0.32 -1.08 -7.74
C GLN A 157 -1.59 -1.52 -6.98
N PHE A 158 -2.74 -0.86 -7.24
CA PHE A 158 -4.01 -1.10 -6.57
C PHE A 158 -5.06 -1.83 -7.41
N TYR A 159 -4.69 -2.41 -8.57
CA TYR A 159 -5.63 -3.08 -9.47
C TYR A 159 -6.44 -4.21 -8.79
N TYR A 160 -5.83 -4.85 -7.79
CA TYR A 160 -6.40 -5.97 -7.07
C TYR A 160 -7.59 -5.58 -6.18
N LEU A 161 -7.77 -4.29 -5.87
CA LEU A 161 -8.87 -3.83 -5.01
C LEU A 161 -10.25 -4.14 -5.58
N ALA A 162 -10.40 -4.18 -6.91
CA ALA A 162 -11.64 -4.62 -7.55
C ALA A 162 -11.96 -6.10 -7.25
N GLU A 163 -10.97 -6.98 -7.37
CA GLU A 163 -11.14 -8.42 -7.09
C GLU A 163 -11.31 -8.67 -5.60
N LEU A 164 -10.61 -7.90 -4.75
CA LEU A 164 -10.75 -7.95 -3.31
C LEU A 164 -12.18 -7.60 -2.88
N GLY A 165 -12.76 -6.54 -3.46
CA GLY A 165 -14.15 -6.15 -3.21
C GLY A 165 -15.15 -7.25 -3.58
N LYS A 166 -14.94 -7.95 -4.71
CA LYS A 166 -15.77 -9.10 -5.09
C LYS A 166 -15.64 -10.26 -4.10
N ALA A 167 -14.43 -10.60 -3.68
CA ALA A 167 -14.17 -11.64 -2.70
C ALA A 167 -14.84 -11.33 -1.35
N ALA A 168 -14.78 -10.06 -0.91
CA ALA A 168 -15.34 -9.61 0.37
C ALA A 168 -16.87 -9.67 0.43
N HIS A 169 -17.59 -9.69 -0.70
CA HIS A 169 -19.03 -9.94 -0.71
C HIS A 169 -19.40 -11.38 -0.34
N GLY A 170 -18.47 -12.33 -0.48
CA GLY A 170 -18.63 -13.70 -0.03
C GLY A 170 -18.36 -13.87 1.47
N THR A 171 -18.16 -15.12 1.87
CA THR A 171 -17.71 -15.50 3.22
C THR A 171 -16.49 -16.45 3.17
N ASP A 172 -15.91 -16.61 1.97
CA ASP A 172 -14.77 -17.49 1.73
C ASP A 172 -13.48 -16.78 2.13
N LEU A 173 -12.95 -17.14 3.30
CA LEU A 173 -11.72 -16.57 3.85
C LEU A 173 -10.50 -16.90 2.99
N ASP A 174 -10.47 -18.09 2.37
CA ASP A 174 -9.34 -18.54 1.55
C ASP A 174 -9.27 -17.75 0.25
N ALA A 175 -10.42 -17.55 -0.41
CA ALA A 175 -10.49 -16.75 -1.63
C ALA A 175 -10.03 -15.30 -1.40
N LEU A 176 -10.43 -14.67 -0.29
CA LEU A 176 -9.99 -13.32 0.03
C LEU A 176 -8.49 -13.26 0.37
N ALA A 177 -7.99 -14.24 1.13
CA ALA A 177 -6.57 -14.33 1.46
C ALA A 177 -5.69 -14.54 0.22
N GLU A 178 -6.14 -15.32 -0.76
CA GLU A 178 -5.42 -15.55 -2.02
C GLU A 178 -5.28 -14.27 -2.85
N VAL A 179 -6.33 -13.43 -2.93
CA VAL A 179 -6.25 -12.13 -3.61
C VAL A 179 -5.20 -11.23 -2.96
N LEU A 180 -5.17 -11.16 -1.63
CA LEU A 180 -4.18 -10.37 -0.90
C LEU A 180 -2.76 -10.91 -1.08
N ALA A 181 -2.56 -12.22 -0.91
CA ALA A 181 -1.23 -12.83 -1.00
C ALA A 181 -0.60 -12.65 -2.39
N ALA A 182 -1.42 -12.69 -3.45
CA ALA A 182 -0.94 -12.54 -4.82
C ALA A 182 -0.57 -11.10 -5.18
N ASN A 183 -1.12 -10.10 -4.48
CA ASN A 183 -1.12 -8.71 -4.95
C ASN A 183 -0.68 -7.66 -3.93
N ASN A 184 -0.66 -7.98 -2.63
CA ASN A 184 -0.35 -7.04 -1.56
C ASN A 184 0.76 -7.59 -0.66
N GLY A 185 1.98 -7.10 -0.88
CA GLY A 185 3.17 -7.47 -0.11
C GLY A 185 3.20 -6.95 1.34
N TYR A 186 2.27 -6.08 1.72
CA TYR A 186 2.24 -5.39 3.02
C TYR A 186 1.35 -6.07 4.07
N CYS A 187 0.73 -7.20 3.73
CA CYS A 187 -0.04 -7.98 4.71
C CYS A 187 0.88 -8.70 5.70
N ARG A 188 1.34 -7.99 6.75
CA ARG A 188 2.10 -8.57 7.87
C ARG A 188 1.19 -9.41 8.77
N ALA A 189 1.76 -10.38 9.49
CA ALA A 189 0.99 -11.28 10.37
C ALA A 189 0.16 -10.52 11.43
N GLU A 190 0.68 -9.39 11.89
CA GLU A 190 0.04 -8.51 12.88
C GLU A 190 -1.16 -7.74 12.31
N LEU A 191 -1.20 -7.53 10.99
CA LEU A 191 -2.32 -6.89 10.28
C LEU A 191 -3.38 -7.91 9.86
N VAL A 192 -2.98 -9.16 9.63
CA VAL A 192 -3.87 -10.24 9.15
C VAL A 192 -3.84 -11.51 10.02
N PRO A 193 -3.96 -11.43 11.36
CA PRO A 193 -3.92 -12.62 12.22
C PRO A 193 -5.00 -13.66 11.91
N ASP A 194 -6.14 -13.23 11.36
CA ASP A 194 -7.29 -14.07 11.01
C ASP A 194 -7.29 -14.51 9.54
N LEU A 195 -6.34 -14.01 8.74
CA LEU A 195 -6.08 -14.38 7.36
C LEU A 195 -4.59 -14.71 7.17
N PRO A 196 -4.04 -15.72 7.87
CA PRO A 196 -2.60 -15.98 7.85
C PRO A 196 -2.05 -16.27 6.44
N ARG A 197 -2.87 -16.83 5.54
CA ARG A 197 -2.50 -17.06 4.13
C ARG A 197 -2.35 -15.78 3.30
N ALA A 198 -2.89 -14.65 3.76
CA ALA A 198 -2.71 -13.35 3.12
C ALA A 198 -1.30 -12.79 3.33
N ASN A 199 -0.55 -13.30 4.32
CA ASN A 199 0.83 -12.88 4.55
C ASN A 199 1.75 -13.52 3.51
N PRO A 200 2.47 -12.75 2.68
CA PRO A 200 3.36 -13.30 1.64
C PRO A 200 4.52 -14.12 2.22
N MET A 201 4.87 -13.93 3.49
CA MET A 201 5.90 -14.70 4.19
C MET A 201 5.35 -15.96 4.87
N TYR A 202 4.06 -16.25 4.73
CA TYR A 202 3.43 -17.41 5.35
C TYR A 202 3.99 -18.73 4.79
N ARG A 203 4.63 -19.52 5.66
CA ARG A 203 5.20 -20.84 5.33
C ARG A 203 4.31 -21.98 5.83
N GLY A 204 3.01 -21.91 5.58
CA GLY A 204 2.12 -23.03 5.87
C GLY A 204 2.49 -24.27 5.06
N ALA A 205 2.38 -25.45 5.65
CA ALA A 205 2.52 -26.71 4.91
C ALA A 205 1.49 -26.74 3.78
N ALA A 206 1.94 -26.93 2.53
CA ALA A 206 1.06 -27.18 1.40
C ALA A 206 0.15 -28.37 1.77
N ARG A 207 -1.16 -28.15 1.72
CA ARG A 207 -2.15 -29.21 1.93
C ARG A 207 -2.24 -30.11 0.70
#